data_AF-H9M8I4-F1
#
_entry.id   AF-H9M8I4-F1
#
_cell.length_a   1.000
_cell.length_b   1.000
_cell.length_c   1.000
_cell.angle_alpha   90.00
_cell.angle_beta   90.00
_cell.angle_gamma   90.00
#
_symmetry.space_group_name_H-M   'P 1'
#
loop_
_entity.id
_entity.type
_entity.pdbx_description
1 polymer ?
#
loop_
_entity_poly.entity_id
_entity_poly.type
_entity_poly.pdbx_seq_one_letter_code
_entity_poly.pdbx_strand_id
1 'polypeptide(L)'
;GFDGVNKLTILNDIVVCGREGTASVLSTPPKYAEPCAIGSAQGLARWLNTRMISTRLDMWGIEPGTKNVTNLWVELAEGEITLEDSCPPKRTVNVVSVNIRNKSGQVLLESHQEMGDGSNRVRNRPLSQK
;
A
#
# COMPACT_ATOMS: atom_id res chain seq x y z
N GLY A 1 23.77 -21.16 -3.55
CA GLY A 1 24.16 -19.79 -3.17
C GLY A 1 22.98 -18.90 -3.45
N PHE A 2 22.47 -18.20 -2.44
CA PHE A 2 21.38 -17.24 -2.62
C PHE A 2 22.01 -15.89 -2.92
N ASP A 3 21.93 -15.47 -4.18
CA ASP A 3 22.25 -14.09 -4.58
C ASP A 3 21.07 -13.20 -4.16
N GLY A 4 21.26 -12.52 -3.05
CA GLY A 4 20.33 -11.55 -2.50
C GLY A 4 20.41 -10.23 -3.25
N VAL A 5 19.39 -9.94 -4.05
CA VAL A 5 19.06 -8.59 -4.48
C VAL A 5 17.60 -8.35 -4.12
N ASN A 6 17.36 -7.69 -2.99
CA ASN A 6 16.02 -7.35 -2.53
C ASN A 6 15.45 -6.24 -3.43
N LYS A 7 14.81 -6.63 -4.54
CA LYS A 7 14.13 -5.71 -5.45
C LYS A 7 12.73 -5.40 -4.90
N LEU A 8 12.59 -4.29 -4.18
CA LEU A 8 11.28 -3.83 -3.71
C LEU A 8 10.59 -3.06 -4.84
N THR A 9 10.03 -3.80 -5.78
CA THR A 9 9.07 -3.22 -6.73
C THR A 9 7.88 -2.73 -5.91
N ILE A 10 7.48 -1.47 -6.03
CA ILE A 10 6.21 -0.98 -5.47
C ILE A 10 5.06 -1.55 -6.30
N LEU A 11 4.89 -2.86 -6.14
CA LEU A 11 3.61 -3.51 -6.21
C LEU A 11 2.80 -3.03 -5.00
N ASN A 12 1.48 -3.13 -5.09
CA ASN A 12 0.58 -2.68 -4.02
C ASN A 12 0.63 -3.63 -2.80
N ASP A 13 1.78 -4.22 -2.51
CA ASP A 13 1.95 -5.32 -1.58
C ASP A 13 2.83 -4.84 -0.42
N ILE A 14 2.19 -4.49 0.69
CA ILE A 14 2.86 -4.68 1.98
C ILE A 14 2.99 -6.18 2.15
N VAL A 15 4.23 -6.65 2.26
CA VAL A 15 4.57 -8.06 2.48
C VAL A 15 4.01 -8.50 3.83
N VAL A 16 3.00 -9.37 3.78
CA VAL A 16 2.38 -10.05 4.92
C VAL A 16 3.31 -11.19 5.36
N CYS A 17 3.76 -11.19 6.62
CA CYS A 17 4.42 -12.34 7.23
C CYS A 17 3.44 -12.98 8.22
N GLY A 18 2.81 -14.09 7.83
CA GLY A 18 1.83 -14.82 8.65
C GLY A 18 2.48 -15.93 9.47
N ARG A 19 2.12 -16.05 10.74
CA ARG A 19 2.26 -17.29 11.52
C ARG A 19 0.87 -17.65 12.04
N GLU A 20 0.38 -18.83 11.64
CA GLU A 20 -0.95 -19.31 12.01
C GLU A 20 -1.04 -19.57 13.52
N GLY A 21 -2.06 -19.00 14.14
CA GLY A 21 -2.48 -19.28 15.50
C GLY A 21 -4.00 -19.21 15.55
N THR A 22 -4.63 -20.37 15.69
CA THR A 22 -6.07 -20.56 15.79
C THR A 22 -6.60 -19.95 17.09
N ALA A 23 -7.38 -18.87 17.01
CA ALA A 23 -8.26 -18.46 18.10
C ALA A 23 -9.45 -17.66 17.54
N SER A 24 -10.64 -18.23 17.66
CA SER A 24 -11.92 -17.57 17.45
C SER A 24 -12.07 -16.44 18.47
N VAL A 25 -12.15 -15.17 18.03
CA VAL A 25 -12.43 -14.03 18.92
C VAL A 25 -13.42 -13.10 18.24
N LEU A 26 -14.47 -12.73 19.00
CA LEU A 26 -15.45 -11.69 18.67
C LEU A 26 -14.69 -10.42 18.24
N SER A 27 -14.80 -10.08 16.96
CA SER A 27 -14.00 -9.03 16.32
C SER A 27 -14.44 -7.64 16.79
N THR A 28 -13.69 -7.04 17.72
CA THR A 28 -13.64 -5.57 17.81
C THR A 28 -13.22 -5.02 16.46
N PRO A 29 -13.86 -3.95 15.95
CA PRO A 29 -13.50 -3.38 14.66
C PRO A 29 -12.01 -3.02 14.64
N PRO A 30 -11.33 -3.21 13.50
CA PRO A 30 -9.92 -2.86 13.37
C PRO A 30 -9.73 -1.38 13.70
N LYS A 31 -8.71 -1.10 14.51
CA LYS A 31 -8.28 0.28 14.79
C LYS A 31 -7.43 0.75 13.62
N TYR A 32 -7.54 2.03 13.27
CA TYR A 32 -6.79 2.64 12.17
C TYR A 32 -5.90 3.78 12.68
N ALA A 33 -4.85 4.06 11.91
CA ALA A 33 -3.95 5.17 12.17
C ALA A 33 -4.65 6.48 11.75
N GLU A 34 -5.01 7.30 12.74
CA GLU A 34 -5.72 8.57 12.51
C GLU A 34 -4.74 9.69 12.10
N PRO A 35 -4.91 10.32 10.92
CA PRO A 35 -4.00 11.37 10.46
C PRO A 35 -3.86 12.51 11.47
N CYS A 36 -4.98 12.97 12.04
CA CYS A 36 -4.98 14.04 13.05
C CYS A 36 -4.16 13.70 14.32
N ALA A 37 -4.14 12.43 14.73
CA ALA A 37 -3.36 11.98 15.89
C ALA A 37 -1.87 11.82 15.58
N ILE A 38 -1.53 11.48 14.34
CA ILE A 38 -0.15 11.31 13.86
C ILE A 38 0.51 12.67 13.57
N GLY A 39 -0.25 13.59 12.98
CA GLY A 39 0.06 15.02 12.80
C GLY A 39 1.19 15.37 11.83
N SER A 40 2.04 14.44 11.42
CA SER A 40 3.15 14.71 10.47
C SER A 40 3.79 13.45 9.91
N ALA A 41 4.58 13.59 8.84
CA ALA A 41 5.43 12.52 8.31
C ALA A 41 6.42 11.97 9.36
N GLN A 42 6.99 12.84 10.21
CA GLN A 42 7.87 12.41 11.30
C GLN A 42 7.10 11.62 12.38
N GLY A 43 5.87 12.05 12.68
CA GLY A 43 4.96 11.31 13.55
C GLY A 43 4.65 9.92 12.99
N LEU A 44 4.40 9.84 11.68
CA LEU A 44 4.14 8.57 10.99
C LEU A 44 5.36 7.65 11.06
N ALA A 45 6.57 8.16 10.85
CA ALA A 45 7.80 7.39 10.99
C ALA A 45 7.95 6.79 12.41
N ARG A 46 7.66 7.59 13.46
CA ARG A 46 7.67 7.08 14.85
C ARG A 46 6.60 6.01 15.07
N TRP A 47 5.38 6.25 14.58
CA TRP A 47 4.27 5.30 14.68
C TRP A 47 4.61 3.97 14.00
N LEU A 48 5.20 4.01 12.80
CA LEU A 48 5.66 2.84 12.05
C LEU A 48 6.80 2.10 12.77
N ASN A 49 7.79 2.80 13.31
CA ASN A 49 8.91 2.20 14.03
C ASN A 49 8.46 1.38 15.24
N THR A 50 7.37 1.75 15.91
CA THR A 50 6.83 0.96 17.03
C THR A 50 6.17 -0.36 16.61
N ARG A 51 5.82 -0.52 15.33
CA ARG A 51 5.02 -1.64 14.81
C ARG A 51 5.77 -2.53 13.83
N MET A 52 6.91 -2.06 13.32
CA MET A 52 7.74 -2.76 12.35
C MET A 52 9.08 -3.14 12.97
N ILE A 53 9.14 -4.34 13.54
CA ILE A 53 10.27 -4.85 14.32
C ILE A 53 11.55 -5.05 13.48
N SER A 54 11.43 -5.17 12.14
CA SER A 54 12.57 -5.47 11.25
C SER A 54 12.72 -4.51 10.07
N THR A 55 11.89 -3.47 9.96
CA THR A 55 11.87 -2.63 8.76
C THR A 55 12.79 -1.42 8.92
N ARG A 56 13.80 -1.34 8.03
CA ARG A 56 14.68 -0.18 7.86
C ARG A 56 13.94 0.92 7.09
N LEU A 57 13.16 1.74 7.81
CA LEU A 57 12.44 2.88 7.22
C LEU A 57 13.35 3.89 6.52
N ASP A 58 14.60 3.98 6.97
CA ASP A 58 15.68 4.77 6.38
C ASP A 58 16.05 4.34 4.95
N MET A 59 15.68 3.11 4.54
CA MET A 59 15.94 2.60 3.20
C MET A 59 14.79 2.86 2.21
N TRP A 60 13.67 3.45 2.66
CA TRP A 60 12.51 3.71 1.81
C TRP A 60 12.72 4.97 0.96
N GLY A 61 12.47 4.87 -0.34
CA GLY A 61 12.62 5.99 -1.28
C GLY A 61 14.05 6.26 -1.75
N ILE A 62 14.99 5.35 -1.49
CA ILE A 62 16.37 5.42 -2.02
C ILE A 62 16.41 5.01 -3.49
N GLU A 63 15.62 4.01 -3.88
CA GLU A 63 15.57 3.55 -5.27
C GLU A 63 14.68 4.44 -6.13
N PRO A 64 15.07 4.78 -7.37
CA PRO A 64 14.21 5.51 -8.30
C PRO A 64 12.84 4.83 -8.45
N GLY A 65 11.77 5.62 -8.37
CA GLY A 65 10.40 5.10 -8.44
C GLY A 65 9.85 4.52 -7.13
N THR A 66 10.63 4.53 -6.03
CA THR A 66 10.12 4.10 -4.71
C THR A 66 9.57 5.26 -3.87
N LYS A 67 8.47 5.00 -3.15
CA LYS A 67 7.81 5.92 -2.24
C LYS A 67 8.49 5.88 -0.87
N ASN A 68 8.66 7.06 -0.26
CA ASN A 68 9.18 7.19 1.11
C ASN A 68 8.05 7.42 2.12
N VAL A 69 8.41 7.58 3.39
CA VAL A 69 7.45 7.84 4.49
C VAL A 69 6.69 9.16 4.29
N THR A 70 7.31 10.18 3.71
CA THR A 70 6.63 11.45 3.40
C THR A 70 5.52 11.25 2.38
N ASN A 71 5.77 10.48 1.31
CA ASN A 71 4.73 10.13 0.34
C ASN A 71 3.60 9.37 1.02
N LEU A 72 3.92 8.38 1.86
CA LEU A 72 2.92 7.62 2.60
C LEU A 72 2.07 8.51 3.53
N TRP A 73 2.69 9.51 4.16
CA TRP A 73 1.98 10.49 4.99
C TRP A 73 1.01 11.35 4.19
N VAL A 74 1.42 11.87 3.03
CA VAL A 74 0.54 12.65 2.15
C VAL A 74 -0.68 11.82 1.76
N GLU A 75 -0.46 10.59 1.28
CA GLU A 75 -1.55 9.69 0.90
C GLU A 75 -2.52 9.39 2.06
N LEU A 76 -1.99 9.27 3.28
CA LEU A 76 -2.81 9.01 4.48
C LEU A 76 -3.60 10.26 4.88
N ALA A 77 -2.98 11.44 4.83
CA ALA A 77 -3.60 12.71 5.18
C ALA A 77 -4.68 13.13 4.17
N GLU A 78 -4.51 12.78 2.90
CA GLU A 78 -5.49 13.01 1.83
C GLU A 78 -6.60 11.94 1.78
N GLY A 79 -6.48 10.89 2.60
CA GLY A 79 -7.46 9.80 2.64
C GLY A 79 -7.38 8.83 1.45
N GLU A 80 -6.33 8.93 0.63
CA GLU A 80 -6.07 7.98 -0.46
C GLU A 80 -5.72 6.57 0.06
N ILE A 81 -5.29 6.48 1.32
CA ILE A 81 -5.00 5.21 1.99
C ILE A 81 -5.55 5.20 3.42
N THR A 82 -5.73 4.00 3.95
CA THR A 82 -5.90 3.76 5.39
C THR A 82 -4.81 2.82 5.89
N LEU A 83 -4.33 3.02 7.11
CA LEU A 83 -3.39 2.11 7.77
C LEU A 83 -4.08 1.43 8.96
N GLU A 84 -4.24 0.12 8.89
CA GLU A 84 -4.68 -0.70 10.02
C GLU A 84 -3.61 -0.70 11.11
N ASP A 85 -4.02 -0.47 12.36
CA ASP A 85 -3.18 -0.53 13.55
C ASP A 85 -2.86 -1.99 13.92
N SER A 86 -2.09 -2.63 13.05
CA SER A 86 -1.56 -3.99 13.19
C SER A 86 -0.03 -3.99 13.23
N CYS A 87 0.57 -5.13 13.57
CA CYS A 87 2.02 -5.32 13.59
C CYS A 87 2.41 -6.49 12.66
N PRO A 88 2.86 -6.24 11.41
CA PRO A 88 3.05 -4.92 10.79
C PRO A 88 1.73 -4.26 10.35
N PRO A 89 1.71 -2.92 10.15
CA PRO A 89 0.52 -2.21 9.67
C PRO A 89 0.10 -2.65 8.27
N LYS A 90 -1.21 -2.86 8.06
CA LYS A 90 -1.74 -3.11 6.71
C LYS A 90 -2.22 -1.81 6.08
N ARG A 91 -1.77 -1.56 4.86
CA ARG A 91 -2.17 -0.41 4.05
C ARG A 91 -3.25 -0.84 3.08
N THR A 92 -4.37 -0.15 3.11
CA THR A 92 -5.41 -0.24 2.08
C THR A 92 -5.35 1.01 1.24
N VAL A 93 -5.38 0.85 -0.09
CA VAL A 93 -5.46 1.96 -1.03
C VAL A 93 -6.92 2.13 -1.43
N ASN A 94 -7.45 3.32 -1.21
CA ASN A 94 -8.76 3.69 -1.69
C ASN A 94 -8.65 4.00 -3.19
N VAL A 95 -9.45 3.33 -4.01
CA VAL A 95 -9.44 3.53 -5.46
C VAL A 95 -10.87 3.69 -5.94
N VAL A 96 -11.07 4.64 -6.85
CA VAL A 96 -12.31 4.74 -7.61
C VAL A 96 -12.11 3.98 -8.91
N SER A 97 -13.06 3.13 -9.27
CA SER A 97 -13.00 2.38 -10.52
C SER A 97 -14.17 2.74 -11.44
N VAL A 98 -13.86 2.93 -12.73
CA VAL A 98 -14.84 3.20 -13.78
C VAL A 98 -15.11 1.90 -14.53
N ASN A 99 -16.37 1.46 -14.49
CA ASN A 99 -16.83 0.24 -15.16
C ASN A 99 -17.65 0.61 -16.41
N ILE A 100 -17.01 0.62 -17.58
CA ILE A 100 -17.67 0.90 -18.86
C ILE A 100 -18.15 -0.42 -19.46
N ARG A 101 -19.43 -0.49 -19.82
CA ARG A 101 -20.05 -1.68 -20.42
C ARG A 101 -20.68 -1.38 -21.77
N ASN A 102 -20.52 -2.29 -22.73
CA ASN A 102 -21.30 -2.24 -23.96
C ASN A 102 -22.67 -2.93 -23.80
N LYS A 103 -23.51 -2.86 -24.84
CA LYS A 103 -24.86 -3.47 -24.83
C LYS A 103 -24.84 -4.98 -24.63
N SER A 104 -23.73 -5.64 -24.97
CA SER A 104 -23.53 -7.09 -24.79
C SER A 104 -22.97 -7.43 -23.39
N GLY A 105 -22.82 -6.45 -22.50
CA GLY A 105 -22.31 -6.63 -21.14
C GLY A 105 -20.79 -6.78 -21.02
N GLN A 106 -20.05 -6.60 -22.13
CA GLN A 106 -18.58 -6.64 -22.10
C GLN A 106 -18.03 -5.39 -21.43
N VAL A 107 -16.97 -5.56 -20.64
CA VAL A 107 -16.36 -4.49 -19.81
C VAL A 107 -15.07 -4.00 -20.47
N LEU A 108 -14.87 -2.68 -20.53
CA LEU A 108 -13.58 -2.11 -20.91
C LEU A 108 -12.56 -2.31 -19.79
N LEU A 109 -11.41 -2.89 -20.12
CA LEU A 109 -10.31 -3.11 -19.19
C LEU A 109 -9.10 -2.25 -19.59
N GLU A 110 -8.39 -1.76 -18.59
CA GLU A 110 -7.04 -1.22 -18.75
C GLU A 110 -6.08 -2.41 -18.90
N SER A 111 -5.29 -2.45 -19.98
CA SER A 111 -4.36 -3.55 -20.28
C SER A 111 -2.96 -3.32 -19.69
N HIS A 112 -2.47 -2.09 -19.75
CA HIS A 112 -1.15 -1.72 -19.26
C HIS A 112 -1.17 -0.27 -18.79
N GLN A 113 -0.34 0.01 -17.80
CA GLN A 113 -0.05 1.35 -17.32
C GLN A 113 1.42 1.64 -17.59
N GLU A 114 1.69 2.70 -18.35
CA GLU A 114 3.04 3.23 -18.51
C GLU A 114 3.40 4.06 -17.26
N MET A 115 4.58 3.80 -16.72
CA MET A 115 5.15 4.48 -15.56
C MET A 115 6.00 5.67 -16.03
N GLY A 116 6.31 6.62 -15.15
CA GLY A 116 7.11 7.80 -15.51
C GLY A 116 8.56 7.48 -15.95
N ASP A 117 9.04 6.26 -15.70
CA ASP A 117 10.33 5.74 -16.19
C ASP A 117 10.21 4.99 -17.53
N GLY A 118 9.03 5.02 -18.17
CA GLY A 118 8.73 4.32 -19.42
C GLY A 118 8.49 2.82 -19.25
N SER A 119 8.54 2.28 -18.03
CA SER A 119 8.24 0.87 -17.79
C SER A 119 6.73 0.61 -17.87
N ASN A 120 6.34 -0.58 -18.33
CA ASN A 120 4.94 -0.98 -18.43
C ASN A 120 4.54 -1.95 -17.32
N ARG A 121 3.44 -1.65 -16.64
CA ARG A 121 2.83 -2.56 -15.67
C ARG A 121 1.53 -3.10 -16.22
N VAL A 122 1.42 -4.43 -16.32
CA VAL A 122 0.19 -5.09 -16.75
C VAL A 122 -0.95 -4.74 -15.79
N ARG A 123 -2.08 -4.40 -16.39
CA ARG A 123 -3.38 -4.19 -15.75
C ARG A 123 -4.35 -5.12 -16.47
N ASN A 124 -5.17 -5.85 -15.76
CA ASN A 124 -6.23 -6.67 -16.36
C ASN A 124 -7.50 -6.43 -15.55
N ARG A 125 -7.81 -5.15 -15.35
CA ARG A 125 -8.85 -4.68 -14.46
C ARG A 125 -9.51 -3.43 -15.06
N PRO A 126 -10.74 -3.09 -14.65
CA PRO A 126 -11.36 -1.85 -15.07
C PRO A 126 -10.47 -0.65 -14.67
N LEU A 127 -10.61 0.44 -15.42
CA LEU A 127 -9.86 1.68 -15.18
C LEU A 127 -10.07 2.09 -13.72
N SER A 128 -8.96 2.42 -13.03
CA SER A 128 -9.00 2.83 -11.64
C SER A 128 -8.12 4.04 -11.42
N GLN A 129 -8.66 5.08 -10.81
CA GLN A 129 -7.93 6.24 -10.34
C GLN A 129 -7.76 6.15 -8.83
N LYS A 130 -6.54 6.43 -8.37
CA LYS A 130 -6.26 6.69 -6.96
C LYS A 130 -6.72 8.10 -6.63
#